data_AF-A0A967M8I7-F1
#
_entry.id   AF-A0A967M8I7-F1
#
_cell.length_a   1.000
_cell.length_b   1.000
_cell.length_c   1.000
_cell.angle_alpha   90.00
_cell.angle_beta   90.00
_cell.angle_gamma   90.00
#
_symmetry.space_group_name_H-M   'P 1'
#
loop_
_entity.id
_entity.type
_entity.pdbx_description
1 polymer ?
#
loop_
_entity_poly.entity_id
_entity_poly.type
_entity_poly.pdbx_seq_one_letter_code
_entity_poly.pdbx_strand_id
1 'polypeptide(L)'
;ERLLPTLPLLAPAEFTRDAERQAAFWRVRKGLIPSVGAMRARGTSFIIEDVVFPVERLAEGVAELQALFDRYGYDDAIVFGHAKDGNLHFVLTQAFQESSDVERYDGFMKALAELVVGR
;
A
#
# COMPACT_ATOMS: atom_id res chain seq x y z
N GLU A 1 -13.28 -1.16 -21.49
CA GLU A 1 -12.95 -2.46 -22.13
C GLU A 1 -11.88 -2.34 -23.22
N ARG A 2 -12.00 -1.43 -24.20
CA ARG A 2 -11.00 -1.27 -25.29
C ARG A 2 -9.53 -1.04 -24.87
N LEU A 3 -9.28 -0.51 -23.68
CA LEU A 3 -7.94 -0.28 -23.15
C LEU A 3 -7.30 -1.52 -22.51
N LEU A 4 -8.08 -2.49 -22.04
CA LEU A 4 -7.53 -3.62 -21.27
C LEU A 4 -6.59 -4.52 -22.10
N PRO A 5 -6.87 -4.82 -23.39
CA PRO A 5 -5.97 -5.61 -24.21
C PRO A 5 -4.64 -4.92 -24.53
N THR A 6 -4.53 -3.61 -24.34
CA THR A 6 -3.30 -2.84 -24.61
C THR A 6 -2.41 -2.70 -23.39
N LEU A 7 -2.87 -3.12 -22.21
CA LEU A 7 -2.10 -3.04 -20.97
C LEU A 7 -1.26 -4.31 -20.75
N PRO A 8 -0.04 -4.20 -20.22
CA PRO A 8 0.82 -5.33 -19.88
C PRO A 8 0.34 -5.98 -18.57
N LEU A 9 -0.80 -6.66 -18.60
CA LEU A 9 -1.37 -7.30 -17.42
C LEU A 9 -0.69 -8.65 -17.14
N LEU A 10 -0.48 -8.96 -15.85
CA LEU A 10 0.02 -10.27 -15.42
C LEU A 10 -0.95 -11.43 -15.73
N ALA A 11 -2.25 -11.12 -15.82
CA ALA A 11 -3.31 -12.05 -16.18
C ALA A 11 -4.42 -11.31 -16.94
N PRO A 12 -5.23 -12.00 -17.76
CA PRO A 12 -6.36 -11.37 -18.45
C PRO A 12 -7.33 -10.66 -17.48
N ALA A 13 -7.74 -9.44 -17.84
CA ALA A 13 -8.77 -8.72 -17.09
C ALA A 13 -10.16 -9.33 -17.40
N GLU A 14 -10.70 -10.11 -16.46
CA GLU A 14 -12.03 -10.71 -16.57
C GLU A 14 -13.06 -9.94 -15.73
N PHE A 15 -14.14 -9.50 -16.37
CA PHE A 15 -15.32 -9.00 -15.65
C PHE A 15 -16.24 -10.16 -15.31
N THR A 16 -16.85 -10.12 -14.13
CA THR A 16 -17.80 -11.15 -13.69
C THR A 16 -19.09 -10.55 -13.14
N ARG A 17 -20.22 -11.19 -13.46
CA ARG A 17 -21.55 -10.95 -12.86
C ARG A 17 -21.99 -12.07 -11.93
N ASP A 18 -21.14 -13.09 -11.73
CA ASP A 18 -21.39 -14.19 -10.80
C ASP A 18 -21.30 -13.69 -9.35
N ALA A 19 -22.42 -13.79 -8.63
CA ALA A 19 -22.56 -13.32 -7.26
C ALA A 19 -21.62 -14.04 -6.29
N GLU A 20 -21.35 -15.33 -6.48
CA GLU A 20 -20.45 -16.10 -5.61
C GLU A 20 -19.00 -15.64 -5.80
N ARG A 21 -18.57 -15.49 -7.06
CA ARG A 21 -17.22 -14.98 -7.38
C ARG A 21 -17.03 -13.55 -6.87
N GLN A 22 -18.03 -12.67 -7.03
CA GLN A 22 -17.99 -11.32 -6.47
C GLN A 22 -17.90 -11.33 -4.93
N ALA A 23 -18.67 -12.18 -4.26
CA ALA A 23 -18.63 -12.31 -2.80
C ALA A 23 -17.25 -12.80 -2.31
N ALA A 24 -16.62 -13.73 -3.04
CA ALA A 24 -15.28 -14.21 -2.74
C ALA A 24 -14.24 -13.06 -2.83
N PHE A 25 -14.26 -12.25 -3.90
CA PHE A 25 -13.37 -11.09 -4.01
C PHE A 25 -13.60 -10.07 -2.90
N TRP A 26 -14.86 -9.86 -2.50
CA TRP A 26 -15.17 -8.95 -1.39
C TRP A 26 -14.66 -9.48 -0.05
N ARG A 27 -14.70 -10.79 0.15
CA ARG A 27 -14.11 -11.44 1.33
C ARG A 27 -12.60 -11.26 1.37
N VAL A 28 -11.90 -11.41 0.24
CA VAL A 28 -10.45 -11.15 0.14
C VAL A 28 -10.14 -9.71 0.50
N ARG A 29 -10.83 -8.73 -0.12
CA ARG A 29 -10.61 -7.30 0.17
C ARG A 29 -10.83 -6.97 1.66
N LYS A 30 -11.90 -7.47 2.27
CA LYS A 30 -12.20 -7.25 3.70
C LYS A 30 -11.20 -7.95 4.62
N GLY A 31 -10.66 -9.10 4.19
CA GLY A 31 -9.71 -9.91 4.93
C GLY A 31 -8.28 -9.38 4.90
N LEU A 32 -7.92 -8.50 3.96
CA LEU A 32 -6.53 -8.08 3.74
C LEU A 32 -5.86 -7.53 5.01
N ILE A 33 -6.42 -6.48 5.60
CA ILE A 33 -5.87 -5.83 6.81
C ILE A 33 -5.76 -6.82 7.98
N PRO A 34 -6.81 -7.56 8.38
CA PRO A 34 -6.68 -8.50 9.51
C PRO A 34 -5.71 -9.65 9.21
N SER A 35 -5.59 -10.09 7.96
CA SER A 35 -4.60 -11.10 7.57
C SER A 35 -3.17 -10.59 7.76
N VAL A 36 -2.84 -9.39 7.28
CA VAL A 36 -1.50 -8.80 7.47
C VAL A 36 -1.24 -8.50 8.94
N GLY A 37 -2.25 -7.97 9.65
CA GLY A 37 -2.15 -7.74 11.10
C GLY A 37 -1.86 -9.01 11.89
N ALA A 38 -2.40 -10.16 11.48
CA ALA A 38 -2.12 -11.45 12.09
C ALA A 38 -0.73 -12.00 11.75
N MET A 39 -0.17 -11.64 10.59
CA MET A 39 1.14 -12.10 10.11
C MET A 39 2.31 -11.25 10.61
N ARG A 40 2.05 -10.04 11.14
CA ARG A 40 3.12 -9.14 11.61
C ARG A 40 4.03 -9.82 12.64
N ALA A 41 5.31 -9.46 12.61
CA ALA A 41 6.27 -9.94 13.59
C ALA A 41 5.86 -9.55 15.02
N ARG A 42 6.13 -10.42 16.00
CA ARG A 42 5.92 -10.07 17.41
C ARG A 42 6.82 -8.91 17.81
N GLY A 43 6.31 -8.03 18.67
CA GLY A 43 7.04 -6.84 19.12
C GLY A 43 6.98 -5.65 18.15
N THR A 44 6.28 -5.77 17.02
CA THR A 44 6.03 -4.65 16.11
C THR A 44 4.64 -4.06 16.29
N SER A 45 4.58 -2.73 16.18
CA SER A 45 3.37 -1.95 16.00
C SER A 45 2.82 -2.15 14.60
N PHE A 46 1.50 -2.13 14.48
CA PHE A 46 0.79 -2.15 13.21
C PHE A 46 0.32 -0.72 12.90
N ILE A 47 1.13 0.03 12.16
CA ILE A 47 0.91 1.44 11.89
C ILE A 47 0.18 1.58 10.57
N ILE A 48 -0.96 2.28 10.57
CA ILE A 48 -1.71 2.60 9.37
C ILE A 48 -1.46 4.08 9.08
N GLU A 49 -0.95 4.36 7.89
CA GLU A 49 -0.69 5.71 7.41
C GLU A 49 -1.57 6.03 6.21
N ASP A 50 -1.76 7.33 5.96
CA ASP A 50 -2.64 7.85 4.92
C ASP A 50 -2.01 9.04 4.20
N VAL A 51 -2.02 9.01 2.87
CA VAL A 51 -1.52 10.07 1.99
C VAL A 51 -2.46 10.29 0.81
N VAL A 52 -2.43 11.50 0.26
CA VAL A 52 -3.22 11.86 -0.93
C VAL A 52 -2.29 12.44 -1.97
N PHE A 53 -2.37 11.89 -3.19
CA PHE A 53 -1.72 12.45 -4.37
C PHE A 53 -2.77 13.03 -5.32
N PRO A 54 -2.47 14.08 -6.10
CA PRO A 54 -3.27 14.42 -7.26
C PRO A 54 -3.45 13.18 -8.15
N VAL A 55 -4.67 12.94 -8.64
CA VAL A 55 -5.01 11.69 -9.36
C VAL A 55 -4.13 11.49 -10.60
N GLU A 56 -3.80 12.58 -11.29
CA GLU A 56 -2.89 12.63 -12.43
C GLU A 56 -1.44 12.25 -12.10
N ARG A 57 -1.03 12.36 -10.83
CA ARG A 57 0.31 11.97 -10.33
C ARG A 57 0.28 10.67 -9.53
N LEU A 58 -0.87 10.03 -9.36
CA LEU A 58 -1.04 8.86 -8.49
C LEU A 58 -0.10 7.71 -8.88
N ALA A 59 0.05 7.42 -10.17
CA ALA A 59 0.92 6.34 -10.63
C ALA A 59 2.39 6.56 -10.24
N GLU A 60 2.89 7.79 -10.38
CA GLU A 60 4.24 8.18 -9.95
C GLU A 60 4.37 8.12 -8.42
N GLY A 61 3.36 8.64 -7.70
CA GLY A 61 3.33 8.62 -6.23
C GLY A 61 3.36 7.20 -5.67
N VAL A 62 2.61 6.25 -6.27
CA VAL A 62 2.66 4.83 -5.88
C VAL A 62 4.05 4.23 -6.12
N ALA A 63 4.64 4.47 -7.30
CA ALA A 63 5.96 3.90 -7.62
C ALA A 63 7.06 4.44 -6.68
N GLU A 64 7.04 5.73 -6.37
CA GLU A 64 8.00 6.32 -5.42
C GLU A 64 7.76 5.87 -3.98
N LEU A 65 6.50 5.72 -3.56
CA LEU A 65 6.15 5.17 -2.25
C LEU A 65 6.66 3.72 -2.10
N GLN A 66 6.51 2.90 -3.15
CA GLN A 66 7.08 1.54 -3.15
C GLN A 66 8.61 1.56 -3.04
N ALA A 67 9.28 2.47 -3.76
CA ALA A 67 10.73 2.63 -3.64
C ALA A 67 11.16 3.08 -2.23
N LEU A 68 10.34 3.84 -1.51
CA LEU A 68 10.58 4.15 -0.10
C LEU A 68 10.46 2.90 0.79
N PHE A 69 9.47 2.03 0.56
CA PHE A 69 9.40 0.77 1.32
C PHE A 69 10.65 -0.07 1.13
N ASP A 70 11.12 -0.22 -0.12
CA ASP A 70 12.34 -0.97 -0.43
C ASP A 70 13.57 -0.33 0.24
N ARG A 71 13.69 1.02 0.16
CA ARG A 71 14.82 1.76 0.74
C ARG A 71 14.91 1.62 2.26
N TYR A 72 13.77 1.55 2.95
CA TYR A 72 13.70 1.46 4.41
C TYR A 72 13.42 0.03 4.92
N GLY A 73 13.39 -0.97 4.04
CA GLY A 73 13.23 -2.38 4.40
C GLY A 73 11.86 -2.71 5.00
N TYR A 74 10.79 -2.17 4.40
CA TYR A 74 9.40 -2.52 4.71
C TYR A 74 8.85 -3.50 3.68
N ASP A 75 9.47 -4.69 3.60
CA ASP A 75 9.14 -5.73 2.60
C ASP A 75 7.72 -6.30 2.76
N ASP A 76 7.11 -6.14 3.94
CA ASP A 76 5.77 -6.59 4.29
C ASP A 76 4.72 -5.47 4.26
N ALA A 77 5.09 -4.28 3.78
CA ALA A 77 4.17 -3.19 3.61
C ALA A 77 3.07 -3.55 2.60
N ILE A 78 1.84 -3.15 2.92
CA ILE A 78 0.71 -3.26 2.01
C ILE A 78 0.17 -1.88 1.68
N VAL A 79 -0.24 -1.68 0.43
CA VAL A 79 -0.91 -0.46 -0.04
C VAL A 79 -2.35 -0.81 -0.42
N PHE A 80 -3.28 0.00 0.04
CA PHE A 80 -4.71 -0.10 -0.26
C PHE A 80 -5.33 1.29 -0.19
N GLY A 81 -6.57 1.47 -0.63
CA GLY A 81 -7.22 2.77 -0.48
C GLY A 81 -8.23 3.06 -1.56
N HIS A 82 -8.63 4.31 -1.60
CA HIS A 82 -9.61 4.82 -2.54
C HIS A 82 -8.89 5.59 -3.65
N ALA A 83 -8.12 4.84 -4.45
CA ALA A 83 -7.27 5.35 -5.53
C ALA A 83 -8.00 6.32 -6.49
N LYS A 84 -9.32 6.18 -6.64
CA LYS A 84 -10.15 7.09 -7.43
C LYS A 84 -9.98 8.56 -7.01
N ASP A 85 -9.82 8.80 -5.71
CA ASP A 85 -9.71 10.14 -5.12
C ASP A 85 -8.25 10.50 -4.80
N GLY A 86 -7.29 9.72 -5.32
CA GLY A 86 -5.86 9.91 -5.07
C GLY A 86 -5.39 9.49 -3.68
N ASN A 87 -6.31 9.00 -2.85
CA ASN A 87 -6.07 8.61 -1.47
C ASN A 87 -5.52 7.18 -1.37
N LEU A 88 -4.38 7.06 -0.70
CA LEU A 88 -3.68 5.80 -0.48
C LEU A 88 -3.41 5.63 1.01
N HIS A 89 -3.80 4.47 1.52
CA HIS A 89 -3.40 3.97 2.81
C HIS A 89 -2.29 2.95 2.63
N PHE A 90 -1.41 2.89 3.61
CA PHE A 90 -0.49 1.78 3.71
C PHE A 90 -0.27 1.38 5.16
N VAL A 91 0.25 0.17 5.34
CA VAL A 91 0.55 -0.38 6.66
C VAL A 91 2.04 -0.65 6.75
N LEU A 92 2.63 -0.24 7.88
CA LEU A 92 3.99 -0.60 8.27
C LEU A 92 3.95 -1.49 9.51
N THR A 93 4.77 -2.53 9.53
CA THR A 93 5.09 -3.25 10.76
C THR A 93 6.41 -2.69 11.32
N GLN A 94 6.33 -2.02 12.46
CA GLN A 94 7.45 -1.23 12.97
C GLN A 94 7.74 -1.56 14.44
N ALA A 95 8.97 -2.01 14.72
CA ALA A 95 9.48 -2.10 16.09
C ALA A 95 9.90 -0.72 16.60
N PHE A 96 10.03 -0.56 17.91
CA PHE A 96 10.60 0.65 18.53
C PHE A 96 11.45 0.25 19.74
N GLN A 97 12.15 -0.88 19.62
CA GLN A 97 12.90 -1.47 20.72
C GLN A 97 14.34 -0.92 20.77
N GLU A 98 14.93 -0.69 19.60
CA GLU A 98 16.30 -0.19 19.46
C GLU A 98 16.33 1.20 18.82
N SER A 99 17.40 1.96 19.04
CA SER A 99 17.58 3.28 18.41
C SER A 99 17.54 3.22 16.88
N SER A 100 18.06 2.15 16.29
CA SER A 100 18.01 1.91 14.84
C SER A 100 16.58 1.76 14.31
N ASP A 101 15.66 1.20 15.12
CA ASP A 101 14.26 1.07 14.72
C ASP A 101 13.63 2.45 14.58
N VAL A 102 13.86 3.31 15.58
CA VAL A 102 13.36 4.68 15.63
C VAL A 102 13.95 5.51 14.50
N GLU A 103 15.26 5.41 14.26
CA GLU A 103 15.95 6.11 13.16
C GLU A 103 15.42 5.69 11.79
N ARG A 104 15.16 4.40 11.58
CA ARG A 104 14.57 3.89 10.34
C ARG A 104 13.18 4.47 10.09
N TYR A 105 12.33 4.48 11.12
CA TYR A 105 10.97 5.03 11.03
C TYR A 105 10.99 6.55 10.80
N ASP A 106 11.80 7.28 11.56
CA ASP A 106 11.97 8.73 11.41
C ASP A 106 12.47 9.09 10.00
N GLY A 107 13.46 8.36 9.50
CA GLY A 107 13.97 8.52 8.14
C GLY A 107 12.88 8.28 7.09
N PHE A 108 12.09 7.21 7.23
CA PHE A 108 10.98 6.91 6.33
C PHE A 108 9.94 8.04 6.35
N MET A 109 9.51 8.48 7.53
CA MET A 109 8.49 9.53 7.67
C MET A 109 8.95 10.87 7.08
N LYS A 110 10.23 11.22 7.22
CA LYS A 110 10.81 12.41 6.57
C LYS A 110 10.78 12.29 5.05
N ALA A 111 11.23 11.16 4.51
CA ALA A 111 11.22 10.92 3.07
C ALA A 111 9.80 10.88 2.49
N LEU A 112 8.84 10.31 3.24
CA LEU A 112 7.42 10.33 2.88
C LEU A 112 6.88 11.76 2.85
N ALA A 113 7.19 12.58 3.84
CA ALA A 113 6.77 13.97 3.87
C ALA A 113 7.33 14.78 2.68
N GLU A 114 8.60 14.56 2.32
CA GLU A 114 9.20 15.14 1.12
C GLU A 114 8.50 14.69 -0.17
N LEU A 115 8.16 13.40 -0.27
CA LEU A 115 7.42 12.84 -1.41
C LEU A 115 6.03 13.47 -1.56
N VAL A 116 5.30 13.64 -0.45
CA VAL A 116 3.90 14.08 -0.46
C VAL A 116 3.75 15.61 -0.52
N VAL A 117 4.60 16.36 0.20
CA VAL A 117 4.48 17.82 0.34
C VAL A 117 5.43 18.57 -0.61
N GLY A 118 6.56 17.97 -0.95
CA GLY A 118 7.56 18.59 -1.81
C GLY A 118 7.15 18.74 -3.28
N ARG A 119 5.89 18.40 -3.62
CA ARG A 119 5.36 18.38 -4.99
C ARG A 119 3.93 18.89 -5.06
#